data_AF-A0A1B6MDN6-F1
#
_entry.id   AF-A0A1B6MDN6-F1
#
_cell.length_a   1.000
_cell.length_b   1.000
_cell.length_c   1.000
_cell.angle_alpha   90.00
_cell.angle_beta   90.00
_cell.angle_gamma   90.00
#
_symmetry.space_group_name_H-M   'P 1'
#
loop_
_entity.id
_entity.type
_entity.pdbx_description
1 polymer ?
#
loop_
_entity_poly.entity_id
_entity_poly.type
_entity_poly.pdbx_seq_one_letter_code
_entity_poly.pdbx_strand_id
1 'polypeptide(L)'
;NIMLKQFRDPLWEQLFLEALRNTSFEGVTGPVRFYDNERKANIMLKQFQNGEEVKVGEFNGVTQQLDLSKGQGICWPEGRGPPKDRTLQQFEHSHVNLAIYASLAATASCGIIMAAVFLAINIKYRNQRYIKMSSPHLNNLIIVGCMLTYSSVIFLGMDSRLTSEQAFPYICTARAWLLMAGFSLAFGAMFSKTWRVHSIFTDVKLNKKVIKDYQLFMVVGVLLVIDMGIMTTWQVTDPFYRDTKQ
;
A
#
# COMPACT_ATOMS: atom_id res chain seq x y z
N ASN A 1 -23.86 -34.53 -84.42
CA ASN A 1 -23.41 -35.06 -83.12
C ASN A 1 -21.91 -34.81 -82.87
N ILE A 2 -21.36 -33.63 -83.22
CA ILE A 2 -19.89 -33.38 -83.20
C ILE A 2 -19.51 -32.06 -82.48
N MET A 3 -20.46 -31.25 -81.98
CA MET A 3 -20.15 -29.96 -81.34
C MET A 3 -20.46 -29.90 -79.82
N LEU A 4 -20.17 -30.96 -79.06
CA LEU A 4 -20.45 -30.96 -77.60
C LEU A 4 -19.33 -31.56 -76.72
N LYS A 5 -18.10 -31.77 -77.22
CA LYS A 5 -17.11 -32.61 -76.52
C LYS A 5 -15.68 -32.08 -76.36
N GLN A 6 -15.46 -30.77 -76.32
CA GLN A 6 -14.13 -30.21 -75.99
C GLN A 6 -14.19 -29.05 -74.99
N PHE A 7 -14.97 -29.19 -73.91
CA PHE A 7 -14.95 -28.23 -72.80
C PHE A 7 -13.89 -28.56 -71.73
N ARG A 8 -13.19 -29.70 -71.84
CA ARG A 8 -12.29 -30.22 -70.78
C ARG A 8 -10.95 -30.67 -71.37
N ASP A 9 -10.20 -29.70 -71.90
CA ASP A 9 -8.84 -29.90 -72.39
C ASP A 9 -7.83 -29.41 -71.34
N PRO A 10 -7.02 -30.31 -70.75
CA PRO A 10 -6.07 -29.94 -69.69
C PRO A 10 -4.94 -29.03 -70.20
N LEU A 11 -4.61 -29.07 -71.49
CA LEU A 11 -3.59 -28.20 -72.07
C LEU A 11 -4.06 -26.75 -72.08
N TRP A 12 -5.30 -26.51 -72.55
CA TRP A 12 -5.90 -25.18 -72.56
C TRP A 12 -6.13 -24.63 -71.15
N GLU A 13 -6.49 -25.49 -70.20
CA GLU A 13 -6.60 -25.12 -68.78
C GLU A 13 -5.27 -24.59 -68.22
N GLN A 14 -4.17 -25.32 -68.42
CA GLN A 14 -2.85 -24.92 -67.93
C GLN A 14 -2.37 -23.62 -68.58
N LEU A 15 -2.49 -23.52 -69.91
CA LEU A 15 -2.10 -22.32 -70.66
C LEU A 15 -2.90 -21.09 -70.22
N PHE A 16 -4.21 -21.24 -70.01
CA PHE A 16 -5.07 -20.15 -69.56
C PHE A 16 -4.71 -19.71 -68.13
N LEU A 17 -4.52 -20.65 -67.21
CA LEU A 17 -4.13 -20.33 -65.82
C LEU A 17 -2.74 -19.68 -65.75
N GLU A 18 -1.80 -20.11 -66.58
CA GLU A 18 -0.47 -19.50 -66.66
C GLU A 18 -0.54 -18.07 -67.22
N ALA A 19 -1.29 -17.88 -68.30
CA ALA A 19 -1.54 -16.54 -68.86
C ALA A 19 -2.20 -15.62 -67.81
N LEU A 20 -3.22 -16.11 -67.10
CA LEU A 20 -3.94 -15.37 -66.07
C LEU A 20 -3.03 -14.98 -64.90
N ARG A 21 -2.18 -15.90 -64.42
CA ARG A 21 -1.19 -15.63 -63.36
C ARG A 21 -0.16 -14.59 -63.77
N ASN A 22 0.20 -14.52 -65.06
CA ASN A 22 1.18 -13.56 -65.57
C ASN A 22 0.55 -12.23 -66.04
N THR A 23 -0.77 -12.06 -65.91
CA THR A 23 -1.41 -10.78 -66.25
C THR A 23 -1.03 -9.68 -65.25
N SER A 24 -0.51 -8.57 -65.80
CA SER A 24 -0.23 -7.35 -65.05
C SER A 24 -0.44 -6.16 -65.98
N PHE A 25 -1.43 -5.34 -65.70
CA PHE A 25 -1.71 -4.12 -66.46
C PHE A 25 -2.31 -3.04 -65.57
N GLU A 26 -2.28 -1.79 -66.02
CA GLU A 26 -2.87 -0.66 -65.29
C GLU A 26 -4.30 -0.42 -65.78
N GLY A 27 -5.27 -0.48 -64.85
CA GLY A 27 -6.69 -0.24 -65.12
C GLY A 27 -7.20 1.02 -64.43
N VAL A 28 -8.50 1.32 -64.60
CA VAL A 28 -9.17 2.49 -64.00
C VAL A 28 -9.10 2.51 -62.47
N THR A 29 -8.96 1.33 -61.84
CA THR A 29 -8.86 1.15 -60.39
C THR A 29 -7.41 0.96 -59.90
N GLY A 30 -6.43 1.26 -60.75
CA GLY A 30 -5.00 1.03 -60.48
C GLY A 30 -4.49 -0.29 -61.07
N PRO A 31 -3.30 -0.77 -60.63
CA PRO A 31 -2.70 -1.98 -61.17
C PRO A 31 -3.58 -3.21 -60.91
N VAL A 32 -3.79 -4.01 -61.95
CA VAL A 32 -4.52 -5.27 -61.93
C VAL A 32 -3.50 -6.40 -62.03
N ARG A 33 -3.34 -7.14 -60.93
CA ARG A 33 -2.50 -8.34 -60.84
C ARG A 33 -3.08 -9.29 -59.80
N PHE A 34 -2.99 -10.59 -60.07
CA PHE A 34 -3.42 -11.64 -59.15
C PHE A 34 -2.22 -12.16 -58.34
N TYR A 35 -2.37 -12.20 -57.03
CA TYR A 35 -1.46 -12.81 -56.06
C TYR A 35 -2.23 -13.95 -55.39
N ASP A 36 -1.79 -15.19 -55.56
CA ASP A 36 -2.44 -16.37 -54.96
C ASP A 36 -3.97 -16.40 -55.17
N ASN A 37 -4.40 -16.18 -56.41
CA ASN A 37 -5.80 -16.09 -56.85
C ASN A 37 -6.61 -14.87 -56.35
N GLU A 38 -5.99 -13.95 -55.61
CA GLU A 38 -6.63 -12.72 -55.14
C GLU A 38 -6.05 -11.47 -55.81
N ARG A 39 -6.89 -10.46 -56.02
CA ARG A 39 -6.43 -9.14 -56.47
C ARG A 39 -6.20 -8.25 -55.25
N LYS A 40 -4.96 -7.81 -55.06
CA LYS A 40 -4.63 -6.76 -54.09
C LYS A 40 -5.11 -5.41 -54.64
N ALA A 41 -5.89 -4.69 -53.85
CA ALA A 41 -6.46 -3.39 -54.21
C ALA A 41 -6.23 -2.36 -53.10
N ASN A 42 -6.58 -1.11 -53.38
CA ASN A 42 -6.57 -0.07 -52.36
C ASN A 42 -7.85 -0.17 -51.51
N ILE A 43 -7.69 -0.10 -50.19
CA ILE A 43 -8.77 -0.12 -49.21
C ILE A 43 -9.00 1.32 -48.74
N MET A 44 -10.24 1.80 -48.90
CA MET A 44 -10.62 3.14 -48.46
C MET A 44 -11.09 3.11 -46.99
N LEU A 45 -10.50 3.97 -46.16
CA LEU A 45 -10.92 4.17 -44.78
C LEU A 45 -11.86 5.37 -44.71
N LYS A 46 -13.03 5.18 -44.10
CA LYS A 46 -14.01 6.23 -43.87
C LYS A 46 -14.31 6.38 -42.38
N GLN A 47 -14.64 7.61 -41.97
CA GLN A 47 -15.12 7.93 -40.64
C GLN A 47 -16.39 8.77 -40.76
N PHE A 48 -17.33 8.56 -39.84
CA PHE A 48 -18.51 9.42 -39.74
C PHE A 48 -18.16 10.67 -38.93
N GLN A 49 -18.23 11.85 -39.55
CA GLN A 49 -17.91 13.14 -38.94
C GLN A 49 -19.05 14.13 -39.23
N ASN A 50 -19.56 14.82 -38.21
CA ASN A 50 -20.62 15.84 -38.34
C ASN A 50 -21.88 15.42 -39.12
N GLY A 51 -22.26 14.14 -39.09
CA GLY A 51 -23.44 13.65 -39.81
C GLY A 51 -23.18 13.11 -41.21
N GLU A 52 -21.92 13.13 -41.68
CA GLU A 52 -21.54 12.66 -43.01
C GLU A 52 -20.39 11.63 -42.96
N GLU A 53 -20.36 10.70 -43.91
CA GLU A 53 -19.22 9.78 -44.11
C GLU A 53 -18.11 10.47 -44.90
N VAL A 54 -16.95 10.68 -44.28
CA VAL A 54 -15.77 11.29 -44.92
C VAL A 54 -14.65 10.28 -45.07
N LYS A 55 -13.92 10.34 -46.19
CA LYS A 55 -12.70 9.54 -46.42
C LYS A 55 -11.57 10.08 -45.55
N VAL A 56 -10.99 9.24 -44.70
CA VAL A 56 -9.89 9.60 -43.78
C VAL A 56 -8.54 9.02 -44.15
N GLY A 57 -8.52 8.03 -45.06
CA GLY A 57 -7.26 7.44 -45.49
C GLY A 57 -7.44 6.38 -46.57
N GLU A 58 -6.32 5.90 -47.08
CA GLU A 58 -6.27 4.84 -48.07
C GLU A 58 -5.11 3.90 -47.76
N PHE A 59 -5.38 2.60 -47.77
CA PHE A 59 -4.38 1.57 -47.57
C PHE A 59 -4.11 0.86 -48.89
N ASN A 60 -2.87 0.86 -49.36
CA ASN A 60 -2.49 0.18 -50.59
C ASN A 60 -2.14 -1.28 -50.30
N GLY A 61 -2.97 -2.22 -50.78
CA GLY A 61 -2.77 -3.65 -50.56
C GLY A 61 -1.50 -4.22 -51.22
N VAL A 62 -0.94 -3.57 -52.24
CA VAL A 62 0.28 -4.01 -52.93
C VAL A 62 1.53 -3.57 -52.18
N THR A 63 1.63 -2.28 -51.83
CA THR A 63 2.79 -1.73 -51.09
C THR A 63 2.70 -1.92 -49.58
N GLN A 64 1.54 -2.33 -49.07
CA GLN A 64 1.23 -2.45 -47.64
C GLN A 64 1.42 -1.13 -46.87
N GLN A 65 1.21 0.00 -47.55
CA GLN A 65 1.34 1.33 -46.96
C GLN A 65 -0.02 1.94 -46.67
N LEU A 66 -0.13 2.52 -45.46
CA LEU A 66 -1.29 3.27 -45.01
C LEU A 66 -1.04 4.77 -45.21
N ASP A 67 -1.74 5.38 -46.16
CA ASP A 67 -1.67 6.81 -46.45
C ASP A 67 -2.87 7.52 -45.81
N LEU A 68 -2.67 8.08 -44.62
CA LEU A 68 -3.65 8.94 -43.94
C LEU A 68 -3.67 10.38 -44.48
N SER A 69 -2.72 10.75 -45.34
CA SER A 69 -2.68 12.06 -46.01
C SER A 69 -3.67 12.19 -47.17
N LYS A 70 -4.17 11.07 -47.70
CA LYS A 70 -5.10 11.00 -48.85
C LYS A 70 -6.57 11.16 -48.45
N GLY A 71 -6.84 11.79 -47.32
CA GLY A 71 -8.17 12.00 -46.76
C GLY A 71 -8.22 13.17 -45.78
N GLN A 72 -9.40 13.39 -45.19
CA GLN A 72 -9.54 14.33 -44.07
C GLN A 72 -8.93 13.73 -42.80
N GLY A 73 -8.49 14.59 -41.86
CA GLY A 73 -7.92 14.15 -40.60
C GLY A 73 -8.91 13.31 -39.78
N ILE A 74 -8.42 12.25 -39.15
CA ILE A 74 -9.21 11.45 -38.20
C ILE A 74 -9.52 12.34 -36.99
N CYS A 75 -10.80 12.47 -36.66
CA CYS A 75 -11.22 13.21 -35.47
C CYS A 75 -11.64 12.25 -34.36
N TRP A 76 -11.19 12.54 -33.14
CA TRP A 76 -11.62 11.83 -31.94
C TRP A 76 -12.38 12.80 -31.04
N PRO A 77 -13.34 12.31 -30.23
CA PRO A 77 -14.00 13.16 -29.25
C PRO A 77 -12.99 13.94 -28.41
N GLU A 78 -13.22 15.25 -28.27
CA GLU A 78 -12.37 16.17 -27.50
C GLU A 78 -10.90 16.28 -27.99
N GLY A 79 -10.58 15.80 -29.20
CA GLY A 79 -9.21 15.85 -29.74
C GLY A 79 -8.20 14.98 -28.99
N ARG A 80 -8.64 14.08 -28.09
CA ARG A 80 -7.78 13.30 -27.19
C ARG A 80 -7.10 12.07 -27.82
N GLY A 81 -7.02 12.03 -29.15
CA GLY A 81 -6.44 10.89 -29.89
C GLY A 81 -7.27 9.60 -29.74
N PRO A 82 -6.79 8.47 -30.27
CA PRO A 82 -7.49 7.20 -30.16
C PRO A 82 -7.62 6.78 -28.68
N PRO A 83 -8.78 6.24 -28.27
CA PRO A 83 -8.96 5.74 -26.91
C PRO A 83 -8.02 4.57 -26.64
N LYS A 84 -7.62 4.41 -25.38
CA LYS A 84 -6.81 3.27 -24.94
C LYS A 84 -7.68 2.04 -24.74
N ASP A 85 -7.15 0.86 -25.08
CA ASP A 85 -7.86 -0.43 -24.94
C ASP A 85 -8.21 -0.80 -23.49
N ARG A 86 -7.51 -0.21 -22.52
CA ARG A 86 -7.73 -0.46 -21.09
C ARG A 86 -7.53 0.81 -20.26
N THR A 87 -8.17 0.82 -19.09
CA THR A 87 -7.95 1.84 -18.06
C THR A 87 -6.55 1.70 -17.46
N LEU A 88 -5.94 2.83 -17.14
CA LEU A 88 -4.69 2.86 -16.37
C LEU A 88 -5.04 2.82 -14.89
N GLN A 89 -4.63 1.76 -14.20
CA GLN A 89 -4.73 1.69 -12.75
C GLN A 89 -3.60 2.52 -12.15
N GLN A 90 -3.96 3.54 -11.37
CA GLN A 90 -3.03 4.33 -10.57
C GLN A 90 -3.25 3.95 -9.11
N PHE A 91 -2.22 3.41 -8.47
CA PHE A 91 -2.26 3.05 -7.07
C PHE A 91 -1.93 4.28 -6.23
N GLU A 92 -2.95 4.89 -5.63
CA GLU A 92 -2.77 5.97 -4.66
C GLU A 92 -2.79 5.40 -3.25
N HIS A 93 -1.71 5.62 -2.50
CA HIS A 93 -1.64 5.23 -1.11
C HIS A 93 -2.54 6.14 -0.27
N SER A 94 -3.47 5.54 0.47
CA SER A 94 -4.26 6.25 1.47
C SER A 94 -3.40 6.53 2.70
N HIS A 95 -3.26 7.81 3.05
CA HIS A 95 -2.42 8.27 4.16
C HIS A 95 -3.24 8.91 5.27
N VAL A 96 -2.67 8.93 6.48
CA VAL A 96 -3.22 9.70 7.59
C VAL A 96 -3.03 11.20 7.32
N ASN A 97 -4.05 12.01 7.62
CA ASN A 97 -3.94 13.46 7.50
C ASN A 97 -2.82 13.99 8.42
N LEU A 98 -1.86 14.70 7.82
CA LEU A 98 -0.71 15.27 8.53
C LEU A 98 -1.13 16.19 9.70
N ALA A 99 -2.24 16.91 9.58
CA ALA A 99 -2.75 17.77 10.64
C ALA A 99 -3.18 16.99 11.89
N ILE A 100 -3.81 15.82 11.70
CA ILE A 100 -4.24 14.95 12.81
C ILE A 100 -3.01 14.32 13.46
N TYR A 101 -2.04 13.88 12.66
CA TYR A 101 -0.80 13.34 13.20
C TYR A 101 -0.03 14.39 14.02
N ALA A 102 0.12 15.61 13.49
CA ALA A 102 0.84 16.68 14.16
C ALA A 102 0.19 17.06 15.50
N SER A 103 -1.14 17.13 15.58
CA SER A 103 -1.85 17.48 16.81
C SER A 103 -1.72 16.39 17.88
N LEU A 104 -1.80 15.11 17.51
CA LEU A 104 -1.62 13.99 18.42
C LEU A 104 -0.17 13.89 18.90
N ALA A 105 0.80 14.06 18.01
CA ALA A 105 2.23 14.03 18.34
C ALA A 105 2.62 15.18 19.28
N ALA A 106 2.09 16.39 19.04
CA ALA A 106 2.30 17.54 19.93
C ALA A 106 1.69 17.30 21.32
N THR A 107 0.52 16.69 21.38
CA THR A 107 -0.12 16.36 22.66
C THR A 107 0.68 15.31 23.43
N ALA A 108 1.16 14.27 22.75
CA ALA A 108 1.98 13.22 23.33
C ALA A 108 3.34 13.76 23.83
N SER A 109 3.99 14.64 23.07
CA SER A 109 5.26 15.25 23.47
C SER A 109 5.12 16.18 24.68
N CYS A 110 4.05 16.99 24.73
CA CYS A 110 3.69 17.75 25.93
C CYS A 110 3.46 16.83 27.14
N GLY A 111 2.80 15.69 26.95
CA GLY A 111 2.60 14.66 27.97
C GLY A 111 3.92 14.10 28.51
N ILE A 112 4.90 13.81 27.65
CA ILE A 112 6.23 13.33 28.03
C ILE A 112 6.98 14.40 28.84
N ILE A 113 6.96 15.65 28.39
CA ILE A 113 7.61 16.77 29.11
C ILE A 113 7.00 16.92 30.51
N MET A 114 5.67 16.92 30.60
CA MET A 114 4.96 17.01 31.89
C MET A 114 5.28 15.82 32.79
N ALA A 115 5.31 14.60 32.24
CA ALA A 115 5.69 13.39 32.98
C ALA A 115 7.13 13.47 33.51
N ALA A 116 8.08 13.98 32.72
CA ALA A 116 9.46 14.17 33.14
C ALA A 116 9.57 15.20 34.29
N VAL A 117 8.81 16.30 34.23
CA VAL A 117 8.72 17.27 35.34
C VAL A 117 8.18 16.61 36.60
N PHE A 118 7.08 15.84 36.50
CA PHE A 118 6.54 15.12 37.65
C PHE A 118 7.50 14.07 38.21
N LEU A 119 8.26 13.38 37.36
CA LEU A 119 9.29 12.45 37.80
C LEU A 119 10.39 13.18 38.59
N ALA A 120 10.87 14.32 38.07
CA ALA A 120 11.89 15.13 38.74
C ALA A 120 11.42 15.64 40.10
N ILE A 121 10.17 16.14 40.18
CA ILE A 121 9.54 16.58 41.43
C ILE A 121 9.43 15.40 42.41
N ASN A 122 8.99 14.23 41.96
CA ASN A 122 8.83 13.04 42.79
C ASN A 122 10.17 12.61 43.41
N ILE A 123 11.24 12.61 42.62
CA ILE A 123 12.58 12.26 43.07
C ILE A 123 13.14 13.32 44.02
N LYS A 124 13.00 14.61 43.70
CA LYS A 124 13.57 15.72 44.50
C LYS A 124 12.91 15.81 45.87
N TYR A 125 11.59 15.69 45.94
CA TYR A 125 10.82 15.84 47.18
C TYR A 125 10.48 14.49 47.84
N ARG A 126 11.19 13.40 47.49
CA ARG A 126 10.95 12.04 48.02
C ARG A 126 10.94 11.92 49.55
N ASN A 127 11.63 12.83 50.25
CA ASN A 127 11.75 12.83 51.71
C ASN A 127 10.61 13.56 52.42
N GLN A 128 9.75 14.30 51.70
CA GLN A 128 8.59 14.97 52.28
C GLN A 128 7.55 13.94 52.74
N ARG A 129 6.93 14.20 53.90
CA ARG A 129 6.02 13.25 54.57
C ARG A 129 4.89 12.78 53.65
N TYR A 130 4.27 13.69 52.90
CA TYR A 130 3.18 13.36 51.98
C TYR A 130 3.61 12.45 50.82
N ILE A 131 4.73 12.77 50.16
CA ILE A 131 5.26 11.97 49.05
C ILE A 131 5.77 10.61 49.54
N LYS A 132 6.37 10.57 50.73
CA LYS A 132 6.83 9.33 51.34
C LYS A 132 5.69 8.36 51.64
N MET A 133 4.53 8.85 52.07
CA MET A 133 3.34 8.03 52.31
C MET A 133 2.74 7.45 51.02
N SER A 134 2.88 8.13 49.89
CA SER A 134 2.26 7.72 48.62
C SER A 134 3.04 6.67 47.83
N SER A 135 4.10 6.08 48.40
CA SER A 135 4.99 5.09 47.76
C SER A 135 5.74 5.67 46.54
N PRO A 136 6.79 6.49 46.75
CA PRO A 136 7.45 7.24 45.67
C PRO A 136 8.04 6.34 44.58
N HIS A 137 8.60 5.18 44.96
CA HIS A 137 9.19 4.23 44.02
C HIS A 137 8.17 3.63 43.03
N LEU A 138 6.94 3.35 43.47
CA LEU A 138 5.86 2.89 42.59
C LEU A 138 5.34 4.01 41.69
N ASN A 139 5.23 5.23 42.22
CA ASN A 139 4.82 6.37 41.41
C ASN A 139 5.83 6.65 40.30
N ASN A 140 7.14 6.49 40.55
CA ASN A 140 8.17 6.59 39.52
C ASN A 140 7.99 5.54 38.42
N LEU A 141 7.68 4.29 38.77
CA LEU A 141 7.35 3.23 37.79
C LEU A 141 6.14 3.58 36.93
N ILE A 142 5.06 4.11 37.53
CA ILE A 142 3.86 4.54 36.80
C ILE A 142 4.22 5.64 35.80
N ILE A 143 4.99 6.65 36.23
CA ILE A 143 5.40 7.76 35.36
C ILE A 143 6.26 7.25 34.20
N VAL A 144 7.18 6.32 34.44
CA VAL A 144 7.98 5.68 33.37
C VAL A 144 7.08 4.91 32.41
N GLY A 145 6.10 4.15 32.91
CA GLY A 145 5.11 3.47 32.08
C GLY A 145 4.34 4.44 31.18
N CYS A 146 3.89 5.58 31.72
CA CYS A 146 3.21 6.63 30.95
C CYS A 146 4.12 7.28 29.89
N MET A 147 5.41 7.47 30.17
CA MET A 147 6.34 7.99 29.16
C MET A 147 6.48 7.02 27.97
N LEU A 148 6.57 5.71 28.24
CA LEU A 148 6.63 4.68 27.20
C LEU A 148 5.35 4.62 26.36
N THR A 149 4.17 4.72 26.99
CA THR A 149 2.90 4.74 26.25
C THR A 149 2.76 5.99 25.38
N TYR A 150 3.17 7.18 25.86
CA TYR A 150 3.21 8.38 25.02
C TYR A 150 4.17 8.24 23.85
N SER A 151 5.35 7.62 24.04
CA SER A 151 6.26 7.33 22.93
C SER A 151 5.61 6.40 21.89
N SER A 152 4.82 5.41 22.31
CA SER A 152 4.13 4.50 21.37
C SER A 152 3.14 5.23 20.44
N VAL A 153 2.50 6.31 20.92
CA VAL A 153 1.60 7.15 20.11
C VAL A 153 2.34 7.87 19.00
N ILE A 154 3.59 8.31 19.27
CA ILE A 154 4.43 8.95 18.25
C ILE A 154 4.79 7.94 17.17
N PHE A 155 5.24 6.74 17.56
CA PHE A 155 5.55 5.67 16.59
C PHE A 155 4.33 5.18 15.80
N LEU A 156 3.12 5.24 16.38
CA LEU A 156 1.88 4.86 15.69
C LEU A 156 1.59 5.72 14.45
N GLY A 157 1.91 7.01 14.50
CA GLY A 157 1.61 7.93 13.39
C GLY A 157 2.75 8.12 12.38
N MET A 158 3.88 7.44 12.56
CA MET A 158 4.97 7.45 11.59
C MET A 158 4.59 6.66 10.34
N ASP A 159 4.17 7.37 9.29
CA ASP A 159 3.82 6.79 7.99
C ASP A 159 5.03 6.73 7.03
N SER A 160 4.89 5.97 5.94
CA SER A 160 5.89 5.73 4.87
C SER A 160 6.37 7.00 4.15
N ARG A 161 5.70 8.14 4.37
CA ARG A 161 6.17 9.45 3.86
C ARG A 161 7.34 10.02 4.66
N LEU A 162 7.39 9.74 5.95
CA LEU A 162 8.38 10.31 6.88
C LEU A 162 9.57 9.38 7.09
N THR A 163 9.40 8.08 6.82
CA THR A 163 10.40 7.05 7.09
C THR A 163 10.63 6.18 5.85
N SER A 164 11.85 5.70 5.68
CA SER A 164 12.20 4.72 4.64
C SER A 164 11.38 3.43 4.77
N GLU A 165 11.00 2.85 3.63
CA GLU A 165 10.21 1.61 3.53
C GLU A 165 10.83 0.43 4.29
N GLN A 166 12.16 0.40 4.39
CA GLN A 166 12.90 -0.65 5.10
C GLN A 166 12.80 -0.53 6.63
N ALA A 167 12.55 0.68 7.15
CA ALA A 167 12.47 0.94 8.58
C ALA A 167 11.05 0.75 9.16
N PHE A 168 10.03 0.66 8.31
CA PHE A 168 8.63 0.49 8.70
C PHE A 168 8.36 -0.73 9.61
N PRO A 169 8.82 -1.96 9.30
CA PRO A 169 8.56 -3.11 10.17
C PRO A 169 9.20 -2.97 11.57
N TYR A 170 10.35 -2.30 11.67
CA TYR A 170 11.00 -2.00 12.94
C TYR A 170 10.20 -1.01 13.78
N ILE A 171 9.62 0.02 13.16
CA ILE A 171 8.74 1.00 13.82
C ILE A 171 7.47 0.32 14.33
N CYS A 172 6.84 -0.54 13.52
CA CYS A 172 5.65 -1.30 13.92
C CYS A 172 5.95 -2.22 15.12
N THR A 173 7.10 -2.88 15.09
CA THR A 173 7.58 -3.71 16.21
C THR A 173 7.79 -2.84 17.46
N ALA A 174 8.56 -1.76 17.35
CA ALA A 174 8.84 -0.86 18.47
C ALA A 174 7.56 -0.29 19.11
N ARG A 175 6.56 0.06 18.29
CA ARG A 175 5.24 0.52 18.75
C ARG A 175 4.58 -0.51 19.68
N ALA A 176 4.48 -1.77 19.24
CA ALA A 176 3.84 -2.83 20.02
C ALA A 176 4.59 -3.09 21.33
N TRP A 177 5.91 -3.13 21.28
CA TRP A 177 6.77 -3.33 22.45
C TRP A 177 6.63 -2.20 23.48
N LEU A 178 6.69 -0.94 23.04
CA LEU A 178 6.54 0.22 23.92
C LEU A 178 5.16 0.28 24.56
N LEU A 179 4.11 -0.01 23.79
CA LEU A 179 2.74 0.00 24.30
C LEU A 179 2.53 -1.07 25.37
N MET A 180 2.94 -2.32 25.09
CA MET A 180 2.82 -3.43 26.04
C MET A 180 3.65 -3.18 27.30
N ALA A 181 4.94 -2.85 27.15
CA ALA A 181 5.80 -2.58 28.30
C ALA A 181 5.29 -1.39 29.15
N GLY A 182 4.86 -0.30 28.50
CA GLY A 182 4.31 0.87 29.17
C GLY A 182 3.03 0.58 29.93
N PHE A 183 2.11 -0.16 29.31
CA PHE A 183 0.85 -0.58 29.94
C PHE A 183 1.12 -1.45 31.17
N SER A 184 1.96 -2.47 31.04
CA SER A 184 2.24 -3.41 32.14
C SER A 184 2.99 -2.78 33.30
N LEU A 185 3.92 -1.85 33.02
CA LEU A 185 4.57 -1.06 34.08
C LEU A 185 3.57 -0.19 34.83
N ALA A 186 2.69 0.52 34.12
CA ALA A 186 1.72 1.42 34.74
C ALA A 186 0.66 0.66 35.54
N PHE A 187 0.01 -0.34 34.94
CA PHE A 187 -1.02 -1.14 35.60
C PHE A 187 -0.45 -2.03 36.70
N GLY A 188 0.70 -2.66 36.48
CA GLY A 188 1.37 -3.49 37.50
C GLY A 188 1.78 -2.67 38.72
N ALA A 189 2.29 -1.46 38.53
CA ALA A 189 2.63 -0.56 39.63
C ALA A 189 1.40 -0.01 40.36
N MET A 190 0.30 0.26 39.64
CA MET A 190 -0.98 0.66 40.25
C MET A 190 -1.57 -0.47 41.11
N PHE A 191 -1.60 -1.69 40.60
CA PHE A 191 -2.06 -2.88 41.34
C PHE A 191 -1.18 -3.15 42.57
N SER A 192 0.14 -3.05 42.42
CA SER A 192 1.09 -3.16 43.51
C SER A 192 0.83 -2.12 44.62
N LYS A 193 0.45 -0.91 44.24
CA LYS A 193 0.13 0.18 45.18
C LYS A 193 -1.18 -0.09 45.93
N THR A 194 -2.23 -0.55 45.26
CA THR A 194 -3.50 -0.90 45.91
C THR A 194 -3.35 -2.12 46.80
N TRP A 195 -2.59 -3.13 46.37
CA TRP A 195 -2.27 -4.31 47.17
C TRP A 195 -1.51 -3.97 48.45
N ARG A 196 -0.55 -3.04 48.38
CA ARG A 196 0.16 -2.54 49.58
C ARG A 196 -0.81 -1.96 50.61
N VAL A 197 -1.77 -1.15 50.17
CA VAL A 197 -2.78 -0.55 51.05
C VAL A 197 -3.64 -1.63 51.69
N HIS A 198 -4.17 -2.55 50.88
CA HIS A 198 -4.97 -3.69 51.36
C HIS A 198 -4.20 -4.52 52.40
N SER A 199 -2.95 -4.90 52.10
CA SER A 199 -2.12 -5.70 53.02
C SER A 199 -1.85 -5.00 54.35
N ILE A 200 -1.77 -3.67 54.38
CA ILE A 200 -1.57 -2.91 55.63
C ILE A 200 -2.84 -2.96 56.50
N PHE A 201 -4.03 -2.84 55.90
CA PHE A 201 -5.29 -2.83 56.64
C PHE A 201 -5.76 -4.23 57.07
N THR A 202 -5.43 -5.28 56.31
CA THR A 202 -5.78 -6.66 56.65
C THR A 202 -4.90 -7.28 57.74
N ASP A 203 -3.72 -6.70 58.04
CA ASP A 203 -2.83 -7.19 59.09
C ASP A 203 -3.36 -6.83 60.51
N VAL A 204 -4.31 -7.63 61.01
CA VAL A 204 -4.99 -7.48 62.33
C VAL A 204 -4.02 -7.49 63.53
N LYS A 205 -2.83 -8.06 63.41
CA LYS A 205 -1.89 -8.25 64.53
C LYS A 205 -0.98 -7.04 64.85
N LEU A 206 -1.08 -5.91 64.16
CA LEU A 206 -0.29 -4.67 64.41
C LEU A 206 1.23 -4.87 64.63
N ASN A 207 1.78 -6.03 64.26
CA ASN A 207 3.21 -6.23 64.21
C ASN A 207 3.71 -5.38 63.05
N LYS A 208 4.67 -4.49 63.31
CA LYS A 208 5.21 -3.53 62.35
C LYS A 208 5.89 -4.27 61.18
N LYS A 209 5.09 -4.73 60.22
CA LYS A 209 5.55 -5.42 59.03
C LYS A 209 6.10 -4.38 58.06
N VAL A 210 7.42 -4.24 58.04
CA VAL A 210 8.10 -3.41 57.05
C VAL A 210 8.08 -4.18 55.72
N ILE A 211 7.06 -3.92 54.90
CA ILE A 211 7.01 -4.43 53.52
C ILE A 211 8.18 -3.80 52.77
N LYS A 212 9.10 -4.63 52.28
CA LYS A 212 10.26 -4.17 51.50
C LYS A 212 9.81 -3.85 50.08
N ASP A 213 10.21 -2.68 49.57
CA ASP A 213 9.88 -2.24 48.22
C ASP A 213 10.30 -3.26 47.14
N TYR A 214 11.35 -4.06 47.39
CA TYR A 214 11.82 -5.13 46.50
C TYR A 214 10.75 -6.17 46.15
N GLN A 215 9.88 -6.56 47.09
CA GLN A 215 8.83 -7.53 46.82
C GLN A 215 7.79 -6.99 45.83
N LEU A 216 7.52 -5.69 45.90
CA LEU A 216 6.62 -5.00 44.99
C LEU A 216 7.22 -4.87 43.58
N PHE A 217 8.50 -4.51 43.49
CA PHE A 217 9.22 -4.51 42.21
C PHE A 217 9.27 -5.90 41.58
N MET A 218 9.37 -6.96 42.39
CA MET A 218 9.39 -8.33 41.88
C MET A 218 8.05 -8.72 41.23
N VAL A 219 6.90 -8.36 41.81
CA VAL A 219 5.59 -8.62 41.20
C VAL A 219 5.45 -7.92 39.84
N VAL A 220 5.83 -6.64 39.75
CA VAL A 220 5.81 -5.88 38.48
C VAL A 220 6.79 -6.48 37.47
N GLY A 221 7.98 -6.88 37.92
CA GLY A 221 8.99 -7.51 37.08
C GLY A 221 8.51 -8.84 36.49
N VAL A 222 7.82 -9.67 37.28
CA VAL A 222 7.24 -10.94 36.79
C VAL A 222 6.20 -10.70 35.70
N LEU A 223 5.29 -9.74 35.89
CA LEU A 223 4.30 -9.38 34.86
C LEU A 223 4.99 -8.94 33.55
N LEU A 224 6.02 -8.10 33.69
CA LEU A 224 6.78 -7.59 32.55
C LEU A 224 7.56 -8.70 31.81
N VAL A 225 8.12 -9.67 32.54
CA VAL A 225 8.79 -10.84 31.95
C VAL A 225 7.81 -11.72 31.18
N ILE A 226 6.59 -11.91 31.70
CA ILE A 226 5.53 -12.65 31.00
C ILE A 226 5.20 -11.94 29.67
N ASP A 227 5.00 -10.62 29.69
CA ASP A 227 4.71 -9.87 28.47
C ASP A 227 5.87 -9.89 27.48
N MET A 228 7.12 -9.77 27.95
CA MET A 228 8.30 -9.94 27.09
C MET A 228 8.34 -11.34 26.47
N GLY A 229 7.98 -12.39 27.22
CA GLY A 229 7.91 -13.76 26.70
C GLY A 229 6.85 -13.90 25.60
N ILE A 230 5.67 -13.32 25.80
CA ILE A 230 4.58 -13.32 24.81
C ILE A 230 5.02 -12.56 23.55
N MET A 231 5.58 -11.36 23.71
CA MET A 231 6.01 -10.52 22.58
C MET A 231 7.19 -11.11 21.82
N THR A 232 8.18 -11.71 22.51
CA THR A 232 9.30 -12.39 21.83
C THR A 232 8.80 -13.62 21.08
N THR A 233 7.94 -14.43 21.68
CA THR A 233 7.35 -15.60 21.01
C THR A 233 6.60 -15.18 19.75
N TRP A 234 5.76 -14.15 19.85
CA TRP A 234 5.01 -13.64 18.71
C TRP A 234 5.94 -13.15 17.59
N GLN A 235 6.97 -12.36 17.93
CA GLN A 235 7.94 -11.84 16.96
C GLN A 235 8.75 -12.96 16.27
N VAL A 236 9.04 -14.05 16.99
CA VAL A 236 9.77 -15.20 16.43
C VAL A 236 8.87 -16.05 15.55
N THR A 237 7.60 -16.25 15.92
CA THR A 237 6.66 -17.06 15.14
C THR A 237 6.12 -16.34 13.90
N ASP A 238 5.85 -15.04 14.03
CA ASP A 238 5.20 -14.23 12.99
C ASP A 238 5.67 -12.76 13.09
N PRO A 239 6.84 -12.43 12.53
CA PRO A 239 7.37 -11.06 12.59
C PRO A 239 6.53 -10.10 11.75
N PHE A 240 6.42 -8.85 12.20
CA PHE A 240 5.76 -7.80 11.41
C PHE A 240 6.44 -7.62 10.06
N TYR A 241 5.71 -7.89 8.98
CA TYR A 241 6.09 -7.57 7.61
C TYR A 241 5.12 -6.55 7.02
N ARG A 242 5.61 -5.76 6.07
CA ARG A 242 4.76 -4.84 5.31
C ARG A 242 4.08 -5.63 4.21
N ASP A 243 2.76 -5.73 4.28
CA ASP A 243 1.96 -6.25 3.18
C ASP A 243 1.54 -5.11 2.25
N THR A 244 1.89 -5.24 0.97
CA THR A 244 1.41 -4.34 -0.08
C THR A 244 0.45 -5.13 -0.95
N LYS A 245 -0.86 -4.85 -0.83
CA LYS A 245 -1.85 -5.35 -1.79
C LYS A 245 -1.51 -4.77 -3.17
N GLN A 246 -0.88 -5.58 -4.02
CA GLN A 246 -0.76 -5.32 -5.46
C GLN A 246 -2.11 -5.56 -6.15
#